data_AF-A0A1Q7LMT4-F1
#
_entry.id   AF-A0A1Q7LMT4-F1
#
_cell.length_a   1.000
_cell.length_b   1.000
_cell.length_c   1.000
_cell.angle_alpha   90.00
_cell.angle_beta   90.00
_cell.angle_gamma   90.00
#
_symmetry.space_group_name_H-M   'P 1'
#
loop_
_entity.id
_entity.type
_entity.pdbx_description
1 polymer ?
#
loop_
_entity_poly.entity_id
_entity_poly.type
_entity_poly.pdbx_seq_one_letter_code
_entity_poly.pdbx_strand_id
1 'polypeptide(L)' 'MGVRLLRKFMMALEDSVFKKLQKAAMRRDITLQELFRAVIIPDWITKSIQQLQLIEQENWEN' A
#
# COMPACT_ATOMS: atom_id res chain seq x y z
N MET A 1 -28.31 -7.66 -1.09
CA MET A 1 -27.13 -6.91 -0.58
C MET A 1 -25.88 -7.67 -0.99
N GLY A 2 -24.98 -7.08 -1.76
CA GLY A 2 -23.77 -7.76 -2.24
C GLY A 2 -22.74 -7.94 -1.12
N VAL A 3 -22.18 -9.15 -0.97
CA VAL A 3 -21.13 -9.43 0.00
C VAL A 3 -19.83 -8.78 -0.47
N ARG A 4 -19.27 -7.86 0.32
CA ARG A 4 -17.91 -7.35 0.09
C ARG A 4 -16.88 -8.36 0.58
N LEU A 5 -16.07 -8.88 -0.33
CA LEU A 5 -14.93 -9.73 0.02
C LEU A 5 -13.76 -8.86 0.50
N LEU A 6 -13.56 -8.78 1.82
CA LEU A 6 -12.39 -8.13 2.41
C LEU A 6 -11.23 -9.14 2.52
N ARG A 7 -10.07 -8.77 1.97
CA ARG A 7 -8.82 -9.52 2.15
C ARG A 7 -8.06 -8.95 3.35
N LYS A 8 -7.57 -9.82 4.23
CA LYS A 8 -6.80 -9.43 5.42
C LYS A 8 -5.33 -9.24 5.04
N PHE A 9 -4.74 -8.16 5.52
CA PHE A 9 -3.29 -7.94 5.47
C PHE A 9 -2.69 -8.28 6.84
N MET A 10 -1.71 -9.18 6.87
CA MET A 10 -0.97 -9.53 8.09
C MET A 10 0.52 -9.29 7.87
N MET A 11 1.17 -8.66 8.85
CA MET A 11 2.59 -8.33 8.82
C MET A 11 3.16 -8.49 10.22
N ALA A 12 4.37 -9.03 10.31
CA ALA A 12 5.17 -9.05 11.53
C ALA A 12 6.15 -7.86 11.52
N LEU A 13 6.31 -7.22 12.68
CA LEU A 13 7.23 -6.09 12.87
C LEU A 13 8.03 -6.31 14.15
N GLU A 14 9.28 -5.88 14.13
CA GLU A 14 10.04 -5.73 15.36
C GLU A 14 9.38 -4.65 16.25
N ASP A 15 9.36 -4.85 17.58
CA ASP A 15 8.69 -3.96 18.53
C ASP A 15 9.20 -2.50 18.43
N SER A 16 10.51 -2.33 18.20
CA SER A 16 11.14 -1.03 18.02
C SER A 16 10.59 -0.27 16.80
N VAL A 17 10.32 -1.00 15.71
CA VAL A 17 9.75 -0.46 14.47
C VAL A 17 8.26 -0.17 14.66
N PHE A 18 7.52 -1.08 15.29
CA PHE A 18 6.10 -0.88 15.59
C PHE A 18 5.87 0.41 16.39
N LYS A 19 6.63 0.64 17.45
CA LYS A 19 6.54 1.85 18.28
C LYS A 19 6.82 3.14 17.49
N LYS A 20 7.78 3.12 16.57
CA LYS A 20 8.09 4.28 15.71
C LYS A 20 6.92 4.58 14.77
N LEU A 21 6.38 3.56 14.10
CA LEU A 21 5.26 3.72 13.17
C LEU A 21 3.98 4.13 13.90
N GLN A 22 3.72 3.57 15.08
CA GLN A 22 2.58 3.95 15.91
C GLN A 22 2.66 5.42 16.33
N LYS A 23 3.82 5.91 16.77
CA LYS A 23 4.03 7.35 17.04
C LYS A 23 3.78 8.21 15.81
N ALA A 24 4.20 7.76 14.63
CA ALA A 24 3.98 8.48 13.38
C ALA A 24 2.49 8.55 13.00
N ALA A 25 1.73 7.48 13.23
CA ALA A 25 0.29 7.44 13.01
C ALA A 25 -0.45 8.36 13.99
N MET A 26 -0.11 8.29 15.29
CA MET A 26 -0.70 9.13 16.33
C MET A 26 -0.51 10.64 16.07
N ARG A 27 0.67 11.06 15.60
CA ARG A 27 0.93 12.48 15.25
C ARG A 27 0.04 13.00 14.12
N ARG A 28 -0.53 12.10 13.32
CA ARG A 28 -1.37 12.42 12.16
C ARG A 28 -2.85 12.13 12.42
N ASP A 29 -3.20 11.73 13.64
CA ASP A 29 -4.55 11.32 14.03
C ASP A 29 -5.15 10.23 13.11
N ILE A 30 -4.32 9.25 12.73
CA ILE A 30 -4.72 8.10 11.93
C ILE A 30 -4.31 6.80 12.61
N THR A 31 -4.95 5.70 12.22
CA THR A 31 -4.57 4.36 12.64
C THR A 31 -3.29 3.90 11.93
N LEU A 32 -2.60 2.94 12.55
CA LEU A 32 -1.44 2.29 11.94
C LEU A 32 -1.79 1.60 10.60
N GLN A 33 -3.01 1.06 10.48
CA GLN A 33 -3.49 0.47 9.24
C GLN A 33 -3.68 1.51 8.13
N GLU A 34 -4.23 2.68 8.46
CA GLU A 34 -4.36 3.79 7.51
C GLU A 34 -3.01 4.33 7.08
N LEU A 35 -2.05 4.44 8.01
CA LEU A 35 -0.68 4.80 7.69
C LEU A 35 -0.06 3.79 6.70
N PHE A 36 -0.22 2.49 6.95
CA PHE A 36 0.26 1.46 6.01
C PHE A 36 -0.43 1.56 4.65
N ARG A 37 -1.75 1.77 4.61
CA ARG A 37 -2.46 1.95 3.34
C ARG A 37 -1.98 3.19 2.59
N ALA A 38 -1.70 4.29 3.29
CA ALA A 38 -1.22 5.53 2.69
C ALA A 38 0.21 5.46 2.13
N VAL A 39 1.00 4.45 2.49
CA VAL A 39 2.35 4.23 1.94
C VAL A 39 2.34 3.08 0.92
N ILE A 40 1.75 1.94 1.29
CA ILE A 40 1.77 0.71 0.49
C ILE A 40 0.85 0.82 -0.75
N ILE A 41 -0.34 1.42 -0.62
CA ILE A 41 -1.28 1.52 -1.75
C ILE A 41 -0.73 2.46 -2.82
N PRO A 42 -0.22 3.67 -2.49
CA PRO A 42 0.38 4.53 -3.50
C PRO A 42 1.56 3.85 -4.21
N ASP A 43 2.48 3.25 -3.47
CA ASP A 43 3.64 2.59 -4.07
C ASP A 43 3.25 1.43 -5.00
N TRP A 44 2.24 0.63 -4.63
CA TRP A 44 1.76 -0.46 -5.47
C TRP A 44 1.06 0.06 -6.73
N ILE A 45 0.18 1.05 -6.61
CA ILE A 45 -0.51 1.67 -7.75
C ILE A 45 0.52 2.30 -8.70
N THR A 46 1.50 3.04 -8.18
CA THR A 46 2.54 3.66 -9.01
C THR A 46 3.34 2.61 -9.78
N LYS A 47 3.78 1.53 -9.13
CA LYS A 47 4.51 0.44 -9.82
C LYS A 47 3.65 -0.28 -10.85
N SER A 48 2.38 -0.54 -10.54
CA SER A 48 1.46 -1.20 -11.48
C SER A 48 1.14 -0.33 -12.68
N ILE A 49 0.90 0.97 -12.49
CA ILE A 49 0.71 1.92 -13.60
C ILE A 49 1.97 1.99 -14.47
N GLN A 50 3.15 2.03 -13.84
CA GLN A 50 4.42 2.08 -14.57
C GLN A 50 4.69 0.80 -15.38
N GLN A 51 4.33 -0.37 -14.86
CA GLN A 51 4.38 -1.64 -15.61
C GLN A 51 3.42 -1.66 -16.79
N LEU A 52 2.19 -1.17 -16.62
CA LEU A 52 1.20 -1.10 -17.70
C LEU A 52 1.66 -0.19 -18.85
N GLN A 53 2.32 0.94 -18.53
CA GLN A 53 2.89 1.85 -19.52
C GLN A 53 4.03 1.22 -20.33
N LEU A 54 4.86 0.38 -19.70
CA LEU A 54 5.95 -0.33 -20.40
C LEU A 54 5.40 -1.38 -21.39
N ILE A 55 4.33 -2.08 -21.01
CA ILE A 55 3.66 -3.06 -21.88
C ILE A 55 3.00 -2.38 -23.09
N GLU A 56 2.44 -1.18 -22.91
CA GLU A 56 1.88 -0.42 -24.05
C GLU A 56 2.97 0.03 -25.03
N GLN A 57 4.13 0.49 -24.54
CA GLN A 57 5.24 0.91 -25.41
C GLN A 57 5.84 -0.24 -26.22
N GLU A 58 5.96 -1.43 -25.64
CA GLU A 58 6.48 -2.63 -26.31
C GLU A 58 5.55 -3.13 -27.44
N ASN A 59 4.26 -2.86 -27.35
CA ASN A 59 3.27 -3.24 -28.37
C ASN A 59 3.21 -2.28 -29.58
N TRP A 60 3.76 -1.08 -29.49
CA TRP A 60 3.81 -0.13 -30.62
C TRP A 60 5.08 -0.24 -31.46
N GLU A 61 6.11 -0.95 -30.97
CA GLU A 61 7.37 -1.20 -31.71
C GLU A 61 7.43 -2.58 -32.39
N ASN A 62 6.32 -3.32 -32.42
CA ASN A 62 6.16 -4.60 -33.14
C ASN A 62 5.12 -4.51 -34.26
#